data_AF-A0A285V2X1-F1
#
_entry.id   AF-A0A285V2X1-F1
#
_cell.length_a   1.000
_cell.length_b   1.000
_cell.length_c   1.000
_cell.angle_alpha   90.00
_cell.angle_beta   90.00
_cell.angle_gamma   90.00
#
_symmetry.space_group_name_H-M   'P 1'
#
loop_
_entity.id
_entity.type
_entity.pdbx_description
1 polymer ?
#
loop_
_entity_poly.entity_id
_entity_poly.type
_entity_poly.pdbx_seq_one_letter_code
_entity_poly.pdbx_strand_id
1 'polypeptide(L)'
;MPATPLVRRPDEPGTRRATAIELGILQGGYLLFLLPWFFLAIGGTMSLANWDSVAAAFVILAWWVYPVVALATTVAAWVLFANRLLGAARWVNRVPLAWVLVGVALVGWIAVAG
;
A
#
# COMPACT_ATOMS: atom_id res chain seq x y z
N MET A 1 26.31 21.41 32.27
CA MET A 1 24.98 21.77 31.76
C MET A 1 24.46 20.61 30.93
N PRO A 2 23.33 19.98 31.27
CA PRO A 2 22.76 18.93 30.43
C PRO A 2 22.32 19.53 29.10
N ALA A 3 22.77 18.94 27.99
CA ALA A 3 22.42 19.38 26.64
C ALA A 3 20.91 19.16 26.44
N THR A 4 20.17 20.23 26.19
CA THR A 4 18.76 20.17 25.85
C THR A 4 18.60 19.34 24.57
N PRO A 5 17.80 18.26 24.56
CA PRO A 5 17.59 17.49 23.35
C PRO A 5 16.96 18.39 22.30
N LEU A 6 17.68 18.62 21.20
CA LEU A 6 17.20 19.40 20.07
C LEU A 6 16.02 18.65 19.45
N VAL A 7 14.80 19.11 19.73
CA VAL A 7 13.60 18.68 19.02
C VAL A 7 13.79 19.07 17.55
N ARG A 8 14.14 18.09 16.69
CA ARG A 8 14.27 18.32 15.24
C ARG A 8 13.01 18.97 14.73
N ARG A 9 13.16 20.10 14.02
CA ARG A 9 12.00 20.75 13.41
C ARG A 9 11.48 19.88 12.26
N PRO A 10 10.15 19.71 12.11
CA PRO A 10 9.57 18.95 11.01
C PRO A 10 10.03 19.41 9.62
N ASP A 11 10.41 20.69 9.50
CA ASP A 11 10.82 21.34 8.25
C ASP A 11 12.33 21.26 7.94
N GLU A 12 13.11 20.52 8.73
CA GLU A 12 14.53 20.34 8.41
C GLU A 12 14.70 19.66 7.03
N PRO A 13 15.59 20.17 6.15
CA PRO A 13 15.79 19.62 4.81
C PRO A 13 16.05 18.10 4.80
N GLY A 14 16.72 17.59 5.85
CA GLY A 14 16.97 16.16 6.05
C GLY A 14 15.68 15.34 6.27
N THR A 15 14.73 15.84 7.05
CA THR A 15 13.44 15.18 7.34
C THR A 15 12.57 15.07 6.08
N ARG A 16 12.58 16.12 5.25
CA ARG A 16 11.84 16.13 3.98
C ARG A 16 12.43 15.14 2.97
N ARG A 17 13.76 15.07 2.84
CA ARG A 17 14.44 14.09 1.97
C ARG A 17 14.19 12.66 2.41
N ALA A 18 14.31 12.38 3.71
CA ALA A 18 14.03 11.06 4.26
C ALA A 18 12.58 10.63 3.99
N THR A 19 11.63 11.55 4.18
CA THR A 19 10.21 11.29 3.89
C THR A 19 9.99 10.99 2.41
N ALA A 20 10.58 11.76 1.49
CA ALA A 20 10.44 11.51 0.05
C ALA A 20 10.97 10.11 -0.36
N ILE A 21 12.10 9.69 0.22
CA ILE A 21 12.68 8.37 0.00
C ILE A 21 11.74 7.27 0.54
N GLU A 22 11.22 7.44 1.77
CA GLU A 22 10.25 6.51 2.36
C GLU A 22 9.02 6.33 1.47
N LEU A 23 8.44 7.44 0.99
CA LEU A 23 7.29 7.42 0.07
C LEU A 23 7.61 6.64 -1.21
N GLY A 24 8.73 6.96 -1.85
CA GLY A 24 9.14 6.33 -3.11
C GLY A 24 9.42 4.83 -2.97
N ILE A 25 10.10 4.40 -1.90
CA ILE A 25 10.39 2.98 -1.66
C ILE A 25 9.10 2.19 -1.46
N LEU A 26 8.19 2.69 -0.62
CA LEU A 26 6.91 2.03 -0.36
C LEU A 26 6.05 1.95 -1.61
N GLN A 27 5.96 3.03 -2.39
CA GLN A 27 5.21 3.04 -3.66
C GLN A 27 5.81 2.08 -4.69
N GLY A 28 7.15 2.03 -4.78
CA GLY A 28 7.83 1.03 -5.60
C GLY A 28 7.48 -0.40 -5.18
N GLY A 29 7.45 -0.66 -3.86
CA GLY A 29 6.98 -1.93 -3.31
C GLY A 29 5.53 -2.26 -3.67
N TYR A 30 4.62 -1.28 -3.59
CA TYR A 30 3.21 -1.48 -3.97
C TYR A 30 3.04 -1.79 -5.45
N LEU A 31 3.85 -1.17 -6.32
CA LEU A 31 3.89 -1.47 -7.75
C LEU A 31 4.41 -2.88 -8.02
N LEU A 32 5.47 -3.31 -7.35
CA LEU A 32 5.95 -4.69 -7.47
C LEU A 32 4.91 -5.69 -7.00
N PHE A 33 4.15 -5.36 -5.94
CA PHE A 33 3.07 -6.20 -5.44
C PHE A 33 1.88 -6.31 -6.41
N LEU A 34 1.69 -5.34 -7.31
CA LEU A 34 0.66 -5.44 -8.35
C LEU A 34 0.87 -6.65 -9.27
N LEU A 35 2.11 -7.06 -9.54
CA LEU A 35 2.38 -8.22 -10.41
C LEU A 35 1.75 -9.51 -9.87
N PRO A 36 2.15 -10.05 -8.70
CA PRO A 36 1.52 -11.26 -8.16
C PRO A 36 0.03 -11.04 -7.89
N TRP A 37 -0.38 -9.82 -7.53
CA TRP A 37 -1.79 -9.50 -7.33
C TRP A 37 -2.64 -9.64 -8.61
N PHE A 38 -2.15 -9.15 -9.76
CA PHE A 38 -2.83 -9.31 -11.05
C PHE A 38 -2.89 -10.77 -11.50
N PHE A 39 -1.81 -11.55 -11.28
CA PHE A 39 -1.83 -12.99 -11.55
C PHE A 39 -2.94 -13.69 -10.75
N LEU A 40 -3.07 -13.39 -9.46
CA LEU A 40 -4.14 -13.93 -8.62
C LEU A 40 -5.51 -13.40 -9.02
N ALA A 41 -5.63 -12.13 -9.39
CA ALA A 41 -6.89 -11.54 -9.83
C ALA A 41 -7.41 -12.25 -11.09
N ILE A 42 -6.57 -12.38 -12.11
CA ILE A 42 -6.93 -13.00 -13.40
C ILE A 42 -7.18 -14.49 -13.20
N GLY A 43 -6.25 -15.20 -12.55
CA GLY A 43 -6.40 -16.64 -12.26
C GLY A 43 -7.63 -16.94 -11.40
N GLY A 44 -7.88 -16.12 -10.39
CA GLY A 44 -9.06 -16.19 -9.52
C GLY A 44 -10.35 -15.98 -10.29
N THR A 45 -10.44 -14.94 -11.13
CA THR A 45 -11.63 -14.70 -11.97
C THR A 45 -11.90 -15.83 -12.96
N MET A 46 -10.87 -16.47 -13.52
CA MET A 46 -11.02 -17.62 -14.41
C MET A 46 -11.48 -18.88 -13.66
N SER A 47 -10.98 -19.10 -12.44
CA SER A 47 -11.41 -20.21 -11.59
C SER A 47 -12.83 -20.02 -11.04
N LEU A 48 -13.23 -18.77 -10.78
CA LEU A 48 -14.53 -18.40 -10.20
C LEU A 48 -15.66 -18.32 -11.24
N ALA A 49 -15.37 -18.34 -12.55
CA ALA A 49 -16.38 -18.46 -13.60
C ALA A 49 -17.25 -19.73 -13.49
N ASN A 50 -16.82 -20.69 -12.65
CA ASN A 50 -17.56 -21.91 -12.33
C ASN A 50 -18.28 -21.87 -10.96
N TRP A 51 -18.20 -20.77 -10.21
CA TRP A 51 -18.73 -20.65 -8.84
C TRP A 51 -19.87 -19.62 -8.80
N ASP A 52 -21.11 -20.08 -8.79
CA ASP A 52 -22.34 -19.27 -8.57
C ASP A 52 -22.45 -18.81 -7.09
N SER A 53 -21.43 -18.14 -6.57
CA SER A 53 -21.36 -17.70 -5.18
C SER A 53 -21.24 -16.19 -5.09
N VAL A 54 -22.20 -15.56 -4.41
CA VAL A 54 -22.18 -14.13 -4.05
C VAL A 54 -20.87 -13.74 -3.35
N ALA A 55 -20.27 -14.66 -2.58
CA ALA A 55 -18.98 -14.44 -1.93
C ALA A 55 -17.82 -14.25 -2.93
N ALA A 56 -17.85 -14.95 -4.07
CA ALA A 56 -16.85 -14.81 -5.13
C ALA A 56 -16.89 -13.41 -5.75
N ALA A 57 -18.09 -12.87 -5.98
CA ALA A 57 -18.26 -11.51 -6.49
C ALA A 57 -17.71 -10.43 -5.53
N PHE A 58 -17.94 -10.59 -4.23
CA PHE A 58 -17.36 -9.69 -3.21
C PHE A 58 -15.84 -9.78 -3.13
N VAL A 59 -15.28 -10.99 -3.23
CA VAL A 59 -13.83 -11.19 -3.28
C VAL A 59 -13.24 -10.50 -4.51
N ILE A 60 -13.85 -10.67 -5.69
CA ILE A 60 -13.42 -10.01 -6.93
C ILE A 60 -13.50 -8.48 -6.79
N LEU A 61 -14.61 -7.93 -6.29
CA LEU A 61 -14.76 -6.50 -6.07
C LEU A 61 -13.69 -5.96 -5.12
N ALA A 62 -13.47 -6.62 -3.99
CA ALA A 62 -12.39 -6.26 -3.05
C ALA A 62 -11.00 -6.38 -3.70
N TRP A 63 -10.82 -7.32 -4.62
CA TRP A 63 -9.55 -7.54 -5.34
C TRP A 63 -9.21 -6.41 -6.32
N TRP A 64 -10.23 -5.86 -7.00
CA TRP A 64 -10.06 -4.73 -7.93
C TRP A 64 -9.94 -3.38 -7.24
N VAL A 65 -10.29 -3.28 -5.95
CA VAL A 65 -10.15 -2.05 -5.17
C VAL A 65 -8.68 -1.74 -4.87
N TYR A 66 -7.79 -2.73 -4.78
CA TYR A 66 -6.38 -2.50 -4.41
C TYR A 66 -5.63 -1.53 -5.34
N PRO A 67 -5.63 -1.70 -6.69
CA PRO A 67 -4.97 -0.76 -7.59
C PRO A 67 -5.49 0.68 -7.44
N VAL A 68 -6.81 0.82 -7.23
CA VAL A 68 -7.46 2.12 -7.04
C VAL A 68 -7.00 2.76 -5.74
N VAL A 69 -6.99 2.00 -4.64
CA VAL A 69 -6.50 2.46 -3.33
C VAL A 69 -5.02 2.85 -3.42
N ALA A 70 -4.17 1.99 -3.99
CA ALA A 70 -2.74 2.24 -4.12
C ALA A 70 -2.46 3.51 -4.93
N LEU A 71 -3.17 3.73 -6.04
CA LEU A 71 -3.05 4.94 -6.86
C LEU A 71 -3.54 6.18 -6.10
N ALA A 72 -4.74 6.12 -5.52
CA ALA A 72 -5.34 7.24 -4.82
C ALA A 72 -4.48 7.69 -3.61
N THR A 73 -3.98 6.75 -2.82
CA THR A 73 -3.11 7.05 -1.67
C THR A 73 -1.74 7.56 -2.11
N THR A 74 -1.23 7.10 -3.25
CA THR A 74 0.02 7.62 -3.83
C THR A 74 -0.13 9.09 -4.19
N VAL A 75 -1.19 9.43 -4.95
CA VAL A 75 -1.49 10.82 -5.32
C VAL A 75 -1.69 11.69 -4.08
N ALA A 76 -2.52 11.23 -3.14
CA ALA A 76 -2.79 11.96 -1.91
C ALA A 76 -1.54 12.17 -1.05
N ALA A 77 -0.66 11.16 -0.92
CA ALA A 77 0.58 11.28 -0.18
C ALA A 77 1.53 12.32 -0.77
N TRP A 78 1.65 12.39 -2.11
CA TRP A 78 2.45 13.41 -2.78
C TRP A 78 1.87 14.81 -2.66
N VAL A 79 0.54 14.95 -2.73
CA VAL A 79 -0.15 16.23 -2.48
C VAL A 79 0.11 16.71 -1.05
N LEU A 80 -0.02 15.83 -0.06
CA LEU A 80 0.26 16.17 1.35
C LEU A 80 1.73 16.51 1.58
N PHE A 81 2.64 15.80 0.90
CA PHE A 81 4.07 16.09 0.93
C PHE A 81 4.39 17.47 0.32
N ALA A 82 3.74 17.83 -0.80
CA ALA A 82 3.89 19.15 -1.42
C ALA A 82 3.41 20.28 -0.49
N ASN A 83 2.35 20.04 0.28
CA ASN A 83 1.82 20.96 1.29
C ASN A 83 2.58 20.94 2.63
N ARG A 84 3.77 20.29 2.70
CA ARG A 84 4.61 20.17 3.91
C ARG A 84 3.96 19.41 5.08
N LEU A 85 2.87 18.67 4.83
CA LEU A 85 2.21 17.82 5.82
C LEU A 85 2.87 16.45 5.89
N LEU A 86 4.15 16.40 6.29
CA LEU A 86 4.99 15.20 6.23
C LEU A 86 4.48 14.03 7.08
N GLY A 87 3.85 14.32 8.22
CA GLY A 87 3.23 13.29 9.08
C GLY A 87 2.05 12.62 8.39
N ALA A 88 1.15 13.43 7.82
CA ALA A 88 -0.02 12.94 7.10
C ALA A 88 0.38 12.19 5.81
N ALA A 89 1.35 12.71 5.05
CA ALA A 89 1.86 12.07 3.84
C ALA A 89 2.35 10.64 4.12
N ARG A 90 3.14 10.44 5.18
CA ARG A 90 3.62 9.10 5.59
C ARG A 90 2.49 8.17 6.00
N TRP A 91 1.50 8.68 6.73
CA TRP A 91 0.35 7.88 7.16
C TRP A 91 -0.50 7.42 5.99
N VAL A 92 -0.86 8.33 5.08
CA VAL A 92 -1.63 8.01 3.87
C VAL A 92 -0.88 7.01 3.01
N ASN A 93 0.44 7.16 2.89
CA ASN A 93 1.26 6.24 2.12
C ASN A 93 1.36 4.83 2.71
N ARG A 94 1.00 4.62 3.98
CA ARG A 94 0.98 3.28 4.61
C ARG A 94 -0.35 2.57 4.46
N VAL A 95 -1.41 3.24 4.00
CA VAL A 95 -2.73 2.62 3.81
C VAL A 95 -2.68 1.39 2.90
N PRO A 96 -1.98 1.39 1.74
CA PRO A 96 -1.87 0.21 0.88
C PRO A 96 -1.15 -0.98 1.54
N LEU A 97 -0.35 -0.73 2.59
CA LEU A 97 0.41 -1.76 3.28
C LEU A 97 -0.53 -2.78 3.96
N ALA A 98 -1.71 -2.35 4.42
CA ALA A 98 -2.73 -3.26 4.94
C ALA A 98 -3.19 -4.27 3.88
N TRP A 99 -3.36 -3.83 2.62
CA TRP A 99 -3.71 -4.73 1.52
C TRP A 99 -2.58 -5.67 1.15
N VAL A 100 -1.34 -5.18 1.16
CA VAL A 100 -0.16 -6.04 0.95
C VAL A 100 -0.13 -7.16 1.99
N LEU A 101 -0.36 -6.84 3.28
CA LEU A 101 -0.40 -7.86 4.35
C LEU A 101 -1.50 -8.89 4.12
N VAL A 102 -2.71 -8.45 3.76
CA VAL A 102 -3.82 -9.37 3.43
C VAL A 102 -3.46 -10.27 2.26
N GLY A 103 -2.89 -9.70 1.19
CA GLY A 103 -2.54 -10.49 0.02
C GLY A 103 -1.37 -11.45 0.25
N VAL A 104 -0.36 -11.06 1.03
CA VAL A 104 0.73 -11.96 1.46
C VAL A 104 0.17 -13.10 2.30
N ALA A 105 -0.74 -12.82 3.25
CA ALA A 105 -1.38 -13.85 4.05
C ALA A 105 -2.18 -14.83 3.17
N LEU A 106 -2.91 -14.33 2.17
CA LEU A 106 -3.65 -15.19 1.24
C LEU A 106 -2.71 -16.06 0.40
N VAL A 107 -1.66 -15.48 -0.18
CA VAL A 107 -0.66 -16.23 -0.96
C VAL A 107 0.00 -17.30 -0.11
N GLY A 108 0.38 -16.97 1.13
CA GLY A 108 0.95 -17.93 2.07
C GLY A 108 -0.02 -19.06 2.41
N TRP A 109 -1.30 -18.74 2.62
CA TRP A 109 -2.32 -19.75 2.87
C TRP A 109 -2.50 -20.69 1.66
N ILE A 110 -2.61 -20.14 0.45
CA ILE A 110 -2.72 -20.94 -0.79
C ILE A 110 -1.51 -21.89 -0.93
N ALA A 111 -0.30 -21.40 -0.65
CA ALA A 111 0.93 -22.19 -0.78
C ALA A 111 1.05 -23.33 0.24
N VAL A 112 0.37 -23.26 1.39
CA VAL A 112 0.39 -24.31 2.42
C VAL A 112 -0.84 -25.22 2.35
N ALA A 113 -1.98 -24.72 1.86
CA ALA A 113 -3.22 -25.48 1.74
C ALA A 113 -3.35 -26.28 0.44
N GLY A 114 -2.59 -25.93 -0.60
CA GLY A 114 -2.46 -26.70 -1.85
C GLY A 114 -1.36 -27.74 -1.77
#